data_AF-A0A2V8RHQ9-F1
#
_entry.id   AF-A0A2V8RHQ9-F1
#
_cell.length_a   1.000
_cell.length_b   1.000
_cell.length_c   1.000
_cell.angle_alpha   90.00
_cell.angle_beta   90.00
_cell.angle_gamma   90.00
#
_symmetry.space_group_name_H-M   'P 1'
#
loop_
_entity.id
_entity.type
_entity.pdbx_description
1 polymer ?
#
loop_
_entity_poly.entity_id
_entity_poly.type
_entity_poly.pdbx_seq_one_letter_code
_entity_poly.pdbx_strand_id
1 'polypeptide(L)'
;MTNRKCFRLPVELEELKRRFGITPRQLEQKLRAVDECEIDDAESLIRLHETLLFLRAYPLSPRVLNQVEKILKSFGQRVSHLRELAADLTPLDEVEVSGIAGTSVTSNFSHQILRWLVAKYPSQISIDWDWFEEDDRFGATMPRFLPLLEECRIASGCARQRVAGTSLAGSSSDSSH
;
A
#
# COMPACT_ATOMS: atom_id res chain seq x y z
N MET A 1 5.57 -32.41 -1.65
CA MET A 1 4.27 -32.73 -2.30
C MET A 1 3.07 -31.97 -1.71
N THR A 2 3.29 -31.07 -0.74
CA THR A 2 2.27 -30.24 -0.06
C THR A 2 1.83 -29.00 -0.87
N ASN A 3 2.72 -28.44 -1.68
CA ASN A 3 2.51 -27.17 -2.37
C ASN A 3 1.35 -27.17 -3.40
N ARG A 4 1.16 -28.26 -4.18
CA ARG A 4 0.05 -28.34 -5.16
C ARG A 4 -1.35 -28.35 -4.55
N LYS A 5 -1.49 -28.80 -3.30
CA LYS A 5 -2.80 -28.75 -2.61
C LYS A 5 -3.16 -27.32 -2.26
N CYS A 6 -2.16 -26.54 -1.85
CA CYS A 6 -2.33 -25.16 -1.44
C CYS A 6 -2.86 -24.25 -2.53
N PHE A 7 -2.35 -24.40 -3.75
CA PHE A 7 -2.83 -23.64 -4.91
C PHE A 7 -4.31 -23.88 -5.24
N ARG A 8 -4.84 -25.10 -5.01
CA ARG A 8 -6.23 -25.44 -5.36
C ARG A 8 -7.24 -25.07 -4.29
N LEU A 9 -6.81 -24.87 -3.05
CA LEU A 9 -7.71 -24.63 -1.92
C LEU A 9 -8.52 -23.33 -2.04
N PRO A 10 -7.94 -22.19 -2.48
CA PRO A 10 -8.71 -20.97 -2.74
C PRO A 10 -9.79 -21.18 -3.81
N VAL A 11 -9.46 -21.89 -4.90
CA VAL A 11 -10.40 -22.20 -5.98
C VAL A 11 -11.55 -23.07 -5.47
N GLU A 12 -11.25 -24.10 -4.69
CA GLU A 12 -12.27 -24.96 -4.09
C GLU A 12 -13.18 -24.21 -3.11
N LEU A 13 -12.63 -23.25 -2.36
CA LEU A 13 -13.41 -22.41 -1.44
C LEU A 13 -14.33 -21.45 -2.20
N GLU A 14 -13.86 -20.86 -3.30
CA GLU A 14 -14.66 -20.01 -4.18
C GLU A 14 -15.83 -20.79 -4.81
N GLU A 15 -15.56 -22.00 -5.30
CA GLU A 15 -16.60 -22.89 -5.84
C GLU A 15 -17.65 -23.27 -4.80
N LEU A 16 -17.24 -23.45 -3.54
CA LEU A 16 -18.17 -23.70 -2.45
C LEU A 16 -19.07 -22.48 -2.22
N LYS A 17 -18.57 -21.24 -2.27
CA LYS A 17 -19.44 -20.05 -2.17
C LYS A 17 -20.60 -20.06 -3.18
N ARG A 18 -20.43 -20.66 -4.36
CA ARG A 18 -21.43 -20.67 -5.44
C ARG A 18 -22.46 -21.80 -5.33
N ARG A 19 -22.24 -22.80 -4.46
CA ARG A 19 -23.14 -23.96 -4.34
C ARG A 19 -24.19 -23.76 -3.25
N PHE A 20 -25.45 -23.98 -3.63
CA PHE A 20 -26.56 -24.03 -2.69
C PHE A 20 -26.54 -25.35 -1.89
N GLY A 21 -26.84 -25.28 -0.58
CA GLY A 21 -26.98 -26.47 0.28
C GLY A 21 -25.71 -26.91 1.02
N ILE A 22 -24.67 -26.08 1.10
CA ILE A 22 -23.47 -26.39 1.88
C ILE A 22 -23.76 -26.38 3.37
N THR A 23 -23.19 -27.35 4.07
CA THR A 23 -23.25 -27.38 5.54
C THR A 23 -22.14 -26.50 6.13
N PRO A 24 -22.42 -25.78 7.25
CA PRO A 24 -21.40 -24.97 7.94
C PRO A 24 -20.14 -25.76 8.28
N ARG A 25 -20.28 -27.06 8.61
CA ARG A 25 -19.16 -27.94 8.96
C ARG A 25 -18.20 -28.17 7.79
N GLN A 26 -18.71 -28.33 6.57
CA GLN A 26 -17.86 -28.49 5.37
C GLN A 26 -17.06 -27.21 5.10
N LEU A 27 -17.70 -26.05 5.27
CA LEU A 27 -17.05 -24.75 5.10
C LEU A 27 -15.97 -24.51 6.17
N GLU A 28 -16.27 -24.79 7.44
CA GLU A 28 -15.30 -24.72 8.55
C GLU A 28 -14.06 -25.60 8.29
N GLN A 29 -14.26 -26.85 7.83
CA GLN A 29 -13.16 -27.76 7.49
C GLN A 29 -12.27 -27.22 6.38
N LYS A 30 -12.87 -26.63 5.33
CA LYS A 30 -12.12 -26.05 4.22
C LYS A 30 -11.37 -24.79 4.62
N LEU A 31 -12.00 -23.93 5.42
CA LEU A 31 -11.34 -22.75 6.00
C LEU A 31 -10.15 -23.14 6.88
N ARG A 32 -10.20 -24.29 7.59
CA ARG A 32 -9.05 -24.76 8.39
C ARG A 32 -7.89 -25.18 7.50
N ALA A 33 -8.19 -25.94 6.44
CA ALA A 33 -7.18 -26.37 5.48
C ALA A 33 -6.50 -25.18 4.79
N VAL A 34 -7.24 -24.09 4.53
CA VAL A 34 -6.69 -22.85 3.99
C VAL A 34 -5.86 -22.08 5.03
N ASP A 35 -6.29 -22.06 6.29
CA ASP A 35 -5.54 -21.40 7.38
C ASP A 35 -4.16 -22.04 7.58
N GLU A 36 -4.08 -23.36 7.48
CA GLU A 36 -2.83 -24.16 7.61
C GLU A 36 -1.95 -24.15 6.35
N CYS A 37 -2.43 -23.57 5.27
CA CYS A 37 -1.79 -23.61 3.97
C CYS A 37 -1.00 -22.33 3.67
N GLU A 38 0.26 -22.51 3.28
CA GLU A 38 1.12 -21.46 2.74
C GLU A 38 0.80 -21.25 1.26
N ILE A 39 0.47 -20.01 0.91
CA ILE A 39 0.14 -19.58 -0.45
C ILE A 39 1.34 -18.77 -0.94
N ASP A 40 1.90 -19.19 -2.06
CA ASP A 40 3.17 -18.66 -2.60
C ASP A 40 2.98 -17.75 -3.82
N ASP A 41 1.73 -17.39 -4.12
CA ASP A 41 1.33 -16.61 -5.30
C ASP A 41 0.32 -15.51 -4.92
N ALA A 42 0.49 -14.32 -5.52
CA ALA A 42 -0.34 -13.16 -5.26
C ALA A 42 -1.78 -13.35 -5.75
N GLU A 43 -2.01 -13.90 -6.94
CA GLU A 43 -3.37 -14.09 -7.47
C GLU A 43 -4.20 -15.02 -6.57
N SER A 44 -3.60 -16.10 -6.11
CA SER A 44 -4.22 -17.07 -5.20
C SER A 44 -4.58 -16.43 -3.86
N LEU A 45 -3.72 -15.53 -3.36
CA LEU A 45 -3.97 -14.79 -2.12
C LEU A 45 -5.11 -13.78 -2.29
N ILE A 46 -5.18 -13.09 -3.43
CA ILE A 46 -6.26 -12.14 -3.79
C ILE A 46 -7.60 -12.88 -3.86
N ARG A 47 -7.67 -14.00 -4.59
CA ARG A 47 -8.88 -14.82 -4.69
C ARG A 47 -9.38 -15.28 -3.33
N LEU A 48 -8.45 -15.65 -2.44
CA LEU A 48 -8.78 -16.00 -1.07
C LEU A 48 -9.35 -14.79 -0.31
N HIS A 49 -8.72 -13.63 -0.41
CA HIS A 49 -9.19 -12.39 0.25
C HIS A 49 -10.64 -12.07 -0.13
N GLU A 50 -10.94 -12.04 -1.42
CA GLU A 50 -12.28 -11.73 -1.93
C GLU A 50 -13.33 -12.75 -1.48
N THR A 51 -12.94 -14.03 -1.47
CA THR A 51 -13.82 -15.11 -0.99
C THR A 51 -14.13 -14.93 0.50
N LEU A 52 -13.14 -14.56 1.31
CA LEU A 52 -13.31 -14.33 2.74
C LEU A 52 -14.16 -13.08 3.03
N LEU A 53 -13.99 -11.99 2.27
CA LEU A 53 -14.85 -10.81 2.38
C LEU A 53 -16.32 -11.15 2.09
N PHE A 54 -16.57 -11.96 1.06
CA PHE A 54 -17.92 -12.45 0.79
C PHE A 54 -18.49 -13.27 1.95
N LEU A 55 -17.71 -14.21 2.50
CA LEU A 55 -18.15 -15.04 3.63
C LEU A 55 -18.33 -14.24 4.93
N ARG A 56 -17.63 -13.12 5.07
CA ARG A 56 -17.83 -12.17 6.17
C ARG A 56 -19.15 -11.40 6.03
N ALA A 57 -19.50 -11.01 4.81
CA ALA A 57 -20.77 -10.33 4.53
C ALA A 57 -21.98 -11.27 4.64
N TYR A 58 -21.81 -12.54 4.26
CA TYR A 58 -22.87 -13.56 4.25
C TYR A 58 -22.45 -14.83 5.02
N PRO A 59 -22.30 -14.76 6.36
CA PRO A 59 -21.85 -15.90 7.14
C PRO A 59 -22.95 -16.97 7.27
N LEU A 60 -22.58 -18.23 7.02
CA LEU A 60 -23.46 -19.39 7.23
C LEU A 60 -23.66 -19.72 8.72
N SER A 61 -22.70 -19.36 9.58
CA SER A 61 -22.77 -19.55 11.04
C SER A 61 -21.84 -18.58 11.77
N PRO A 62 -22.06 -18.31 13.07
CA PRO A 62 -21.12 -17.51 13.88
C PRO A 62 -19.71 -18.11 13.96
N ARG A 63 -19.59 -19.44 13.89
CA ARG A 63 -18.29 -20.12 13.90
C ARG A 63 -17.51 -19.87 12.61
N VAL A 64 -18.20 -19.92 11.46
CA VAL A 64 -17.63 -19.55 10.16
C VAL A 64 -17.16 -18.11 10.19
N LEU A 65 -17.98 -17.17 10.69
CA LEU A 65 -17.60 -15.76 10.79
C LEU A 65 -16.32 -15.57 11.60
N ASN A 66 -16.26 -16.16 12.80
CA ASN A 66 -15.07 -16.06 13.66
C ASN A 66 -13.81 -16.61 12.98
N GLN A 67 -13.94 -17.71 12.24
CA GLN A 67 -12.82 -18.31 11.52
C GLN A 67 -12.38 -17.44 10.32
N VAL A 68 -13.33 -16.88 9.56
CA VAL A 68 -13.05 -15.95 8.47
C VAL A 68 -12.32 -14.71 8.99
N GLU A 69 -12.79 -14.10 10.08
CA GLU A 69 -12.14 -12.94 10.67
C GLU A 69 -10.74 -13.25 11.22
N LYS A 70 -10.53 -14.46 11.74
CA LYS A 70 -9.20 -14.93 12.15
C LYS A 70 -8.24 -14.99 10.96
N ILE A 71 -8.69 -15.57 9.83
CA ILE A 71 -7.87 -15.68 8.62
C ILE A 71 -7.61 -14.29 8.02
N LEU A 72 -8.62 -13.41 7.97
CA LEU A 72 -8.43 -12.03 7.48
C LEU A 72 -7.38 -11.26 8.29
N LYS A 73 -7.27 -11.49 9.60
CA LYS A 73 -6.24 -10.87 10.44
C LYS A 73 -4.82 -11.36 10.14
N SER A 74 -4.63 -12.53 9.51
CA SER A 74 -3.30 -13.06 9.16
C SER A 74 -2.80 -12.60 7.79
N PHE A 75 -3.59 -11.84 7.01
CA PHE A 75 -3.19 -11.40 5.67
C PHE A 75 -1.90 -10.57 5.66
N GLY A 76 -1.69 -9.70 6.64
CA GLY A 76 -0.44 -8.93 6.73
C GLY A 76 0.80 -9.82 6.81
N GLN A 77 0.70 -10.96 7.53
CA GLN A 77 1.79 -11.95 7.60
C GLN A 77 1.94 -12.71 6.28
N ARG A 78 0.83 -13.09 5.64
CA ARG A 78 0.83 -13.79 4.34
C ARG A 78 1.44 -12.93 3.22
N VAL A 79 1.13 -11.64 3.16
CA VAL A 79 1.74 -10.69 2.20
C VAL A 79 3.23 -10.52 2.51
N SER A 80 3.60 -10.44 3.78
CA SER A 80 5.02 -10.36 4.18
C SER A 80 5.81 -11.60 3.78
N HIS A 81 5.22 -12.79 3.91
CA HIS A 81 5.82 -14.05 3.43
C HIS A 81 6.05 -14.03 1.90
N LEU A 82 5.09 -13.55 1.11
CA LEU A 82 5.29 -13.41 -0.34
C LEU A 82 6.44 -12.43 -0.69
N ARG A 83 6.61 -11.35 0.07
CA ARG A 83 7.75 -10.45 -0.06
C ARG A 83 9.08 -11.16 0.22
N GLU A 84 9.14 -11.94 1.29
CA GLU A 84 10.33 -12.71 1.66
C GLU A 84 10.70 -13.76 0.61
N LEU A 85 9.71 -14.34 -0.06
CA LEU A 85 9.90 -15.27 -1.18
C LEU A 85 10.27 -14.58 -2.50
N ALA A 86 10.33 -13.25 -2.54
CA ALA A 86 10.50 -12.47 -3.76
C ALA A 86 9.49 -12.85 -4.87
N ALA A 87 8.25 -13.17 -4.47
CA ALA A 87 7.16 -13.41 -5.40
C ALA A 87 6.75 -12.11 -6.12
N ASP A 88 6.10 -12.24 -7.27
CA ASP A 88 5.53 -11.09 -7.98
C ASP A 88 4.34 -10.53 -7.20
N LEU A 89 4.45 -9.29 -6.75
CA LEU A 89 3.42 -8.58 -5.98
C LEU A 89 2.69 -7.53 -6.80
N THR A 90 3.04 -7.34 -8.08
CA THR A 90 2.37 -6.41 -8.99
C THR A 90 0.84 -6.53 -8.96
N PRO A 91 0.24 -7.75 -8.88
CA PRO A 91 -1.21 -7.90 -8.80
C PRO A 91 -1.85 -7.31 -7.53
N LEU A 92 -1.09 -7.14 -6.44
CA LEU A 92 -1.59 -6.56 -5.18
C LEU A 92 -1.65 -5.03 -5.20
N ASP A 93 -0.99 -4.39 -6.18
CA ASP A 93 -0.95 -2.94 -6.37
C ASP A 93 -2.11 -2.44 -7.25
N GLU A 94 -2.90 -3.36 -7.82
CA GLU A 94 -4.10 -3.01 -8.60
C GLU A 94 -5.14 -2.31 -7.72
N VAL A 95 -5.75 -1.25 -8.24
CA VAL A 95 -6.75 -0.44 -7.52
C VAL A 95 -7.97 -1.28 -7.09
N GLU A 96 -8.32 -2.30 -7.86
CA GLU A 96 -9.43 -3.22 -7.58
C GLU A 96 -9.17 -4.12 -6.36
N VAL A 97 -7.89 -4.31 -6.02
CA VAL A 97 -7.37 -5.18 -4.96
C VAL A 97 -6.87 -4.36 -3.75
N SER A 98 -6.90 -3.03 -3.87
CA SER A 98 -6.53 -2.08 -2.83
C SER A 98 -7.29 -2.35 -1.52
N GLY A 99 -6.55 -2.46 -0.42
CA GLY A 99 -7.11 -2.64 0.93
C GLY A 99 -6.80 -3.99 1.59
N ILE A 100 -6.04 -4.87 0.91
CA ILE A 100 -5.48 -6.07 1.53
C ILE A 100 -4.49 -5.66 2.63
N ALA A 101 -4.65 -6.24 3.82
CA ALA A 101 -3.75 -5.95 4.93
C ALA A 101 -2.30 -6.30 4.57
N GLY A 102 -1.39 -5.34 4.74
CA GLY A 102 0.01 -5.47 4.40
C GLY A 102 0.40 -4.84 3.06
N THR A 103 -0.56 -4.35 2.25
CA THR A 103 -0.30 -3.52 1.06
C THR A 103 -0.47 -2.04 1.38
N SER A 104 0.15 -1.17 0.58
CA SER A 104 -0.06 0.28 0.64
C SER A 104 -1.19 0.70 -0.30
N VAL A 105 -1.97 1.70 0.10
CA VAL A 105 -3.03 2.27 -0.73
C VAL A 105 -2.74 3.74 -0.95
N THR A 106 -2.48 4.11 -2.21
CA THR A 106 -2.29 5.51 -2.62
C THR A 106 -3.59 6.04 -3.21
N SER A 107 -4.12 7.13 -2.63
CA SER A 107 -5.35 7.76 -3.13
C SER A 107 -5.48 9.22 -2.67
N ASN A 108 -6.38 9.95 -3.32
CA ASN A 108 -6.74 11.32 -2.97
C ASN A 108 -7.74 11.33 -1.81
N PHE A 109 -7.23 11.31 -0.57
CA PHE A 109 -8.07 11.45 0.61
C PHE A 109 -8.41 12.92 0.88
N SER A 110 -9.66 13.19 1.23
CA SER A 110 -10.07 14.54 1.65
C SER A 110 -9.39 14.95 2.96
N HIS A 111 -9.22 16.25 3.20
CA HIS A 111 -8.56 16.77 4.39
C HIS A 111 -9.16 16.24 5.71
N GLN A 112 -10.48 16.06 5.78
CA GLN A 112 -11.14 15.53 6.99
C GLN A 112 -10.76 14.07 7.28
N ILE A 113 -10.66 13.25 6.23
CA ILE A 113 -10.23 11.84 6.35
C ILE A 113 -8.76 11.80 6.74
N LEU A 114 -7.90 12.60 6.09
CA LEU A 114 -6.48 12.69 6.42
C LEU A 114 -6.25 13.12 7.87
N ARG A 115 -6.97 14.14 8.35
CA ARG A 115 -6.87 14.59 9.75
C ARG A 115 -7.20 13.48 10.74
N TRP A 116 -8.25 12.71 10.46
CA TRP A 116 -8.63 11.57 11.31
C TRP A 116 -7.60 10.44 11.23
N LEU A 117 -7.11 10.12 10.03
CA LEU A 117 -6.09 9.10 9.81
C LEU A 117 -4.79 9.44 10.55
N VAL A 118 -4.28 10.67 10.40
CA VAL A 118 -3.05 11.14 11.06
C VAL A 118 -3.18 11.09 12.59
N ALA A 119 -4.35 11.45 13.13
CA ALA A 119 -4.59 11.37 14.57
C ALA A 119 -4.58 9.93 15.11
N LYS A 120 -5.07 8.96 14.32
CA LYS A 120 -5.25 7.58 14.76
C LYS A 120 -4.06 6.67 14.43
N TYR A 121 -3.40 6.90 13.30
CA TYR A 121 -2.33 6.06 12.74
C TYR A 121 -1.16 6.90 12.20
N PRO A 122 -0.50 7.73 13.03
CA PRO A 122 0.52 8.66 12.55
C PRO A 122 1.72 7.98 11.89
N SER A 123 2.06 6.75 12.29
CA SER A 123 3.21 6.02 11.76
C SER A 123 2.94 5.19 10.50
N GLN A 124 1.70 5.18 9.99
CA GLN A 124 1.28 4.35 8.85
C GLN A 124 0.86 5.18 7.64
N ILE A 125 1.23 6.46 7.61
CA ILE A 125 0.82 7.41 6.59
C ILE A 125 2.05 8.11 6.04
N SER A 126 2.17 8.12 4.72
CA SER A 126 3.15 8.89 3.97
C SER A 126 2.43 9.68 2.88
N ILE A 127 2.95 10.86 2.55
CA ILE A 127 2.51 11.62 1.39
C ILE A 127 3.36 11.14 0.21
N ASP A 128 2.68 10.67 -0.83
CA ASP A 128 3.32 10.35 -2.11
C ASP A 128 3.52 11.63 -2.91
N TRP A 129 4.71 12.22 -2.80
CA TRP A 129 5.07 13.45 -3.49
C TRP A 129 5.33 13.23 -4.98
N ASP A 130 5.75 12.02 -5.37
CA ASP A 130 6.08 11.69 -6.76
C ASP A 130 4.82 11.64 -7.65
N TRP A 131 3.66 11.40 -7.02
CA TRP A 131 2.35 11.45 -7.69
C TRP A 131 1.85 12.88 -7.96
N PHE A 132 2.45 13.91 -7.36
CA PHE A 132 2.04 15.30 -7.54
C PHE A 132 2.77 15.94 -8.72
N GLU A 133 2.18 15.88 -9.91
CA GLU A 133 2.80 16.41 -11.15
C GLU A 133 2.79 17.96 -11.24
N GLU A 134 2.07 18.66 -10.37
CA GLU A 134 1.85 20.13 -10.44
C GLU A 134 2.62 20.92 -9.37
N ASP A 135 3.90 20.58 -9.14
CA ASP A 135 4.80 21.26 -8.18
C ASP A 135 4.72 22.80 -8.23
N ASP A 136 4.60 23.35 -9.44
CA ASP A 136 4.54 24.80 -9.69
C ASP A 136 3.30 25.49 -9.10
N ARG A 137 2.15 24.80 -9.00
CA ARG A 137 0.91 25.40 -8.48
C ARG A 137 0.92 25.52 -6.96
N PHE A 138 1.56 24.57 -6.28
CA PHE A 138 1.76 24.66 -4.85
C PHE A 138 2.67 25.85 -4.52
N GLY A 139 3.78 26.01 -5.25
CA GLY A 139 4.70 27.15 -5.11
C GLY A 139 4.03 28.52 -5.28
N ALA A 140 3.11 28.65 -6.23
CA ALA A 140 2.39 29.91 -6.48
C ALA A 140 1.40 30.29 -5.37
N THR A 141 0.87 29.32 -4.63
CA THR A 141 -0.16 29.54 -3.59
C THR A 141 0.44 29.52 -2.17
N MET A 142 1.61 28.91 -1.99
CA MET A 142 2.37 28.78 -0.74
C MET A 142 2.52 30.10 0.04
N PRO A 143 2.81 31.26 -0.59
CA PRO A 143 2.98 32.53 0.14
C PRO A 143 1.72 33.00 0.89
N ARG A 144 0.53 32.56 0.44
CA ARG A 144 -0.75 32.93 1.08
C ARG A 144 -1.03 32.14 2.37
N PHE A 145 -0.40 30.97 2.51
CA PHE A 145 -0.61 30.07 3.65
C PHE A 145 0.54 30.13 4.67
N LEU A 146 1.66 30.76 4.32
CA LEU A 146 2.83 30.90 5.19
C LEU A 146 3.26 32.38 5.28
N PRO A 147 2.50 33.24 5.99
CA PRO A 147 2.88 34.64 6.18
C PRO A 147 4.25 34.81 6.85
N LEU A 148 4.76 33.78 7.54
CA LEU A 148 6.07 33.78 8.20
C LEU A 148 7.24 33.32 7.31
N LEU A 149 7.00 32.81 6.09
CA LEU A 149 8.09 32.48 5.16
C LEU A 149 8.70 33.72 4.49
N GLU A 150 7.96 34.83 4.46
CA GLU A 150 8.45 36.10 3.92
C GLU A 150 9.64 36.63 4.74
N GLU A 151 9.67 36.38 6.06
CA GLU A 151 10.74 36.76 6.98
C GLU A 151 12.00 35.88 6.87
N CYS A 152 11.87 34.59 6.53
CA CYS A 152 13.02 33.69 6.31
C CYS A 152 13.88 34.10 5.10
N ARG A 153 13.35 34.90 4.15
CA ARG A 153 14.15 35.48 3.07
C ARG A 153 15.03 36.64 3.55
N ILE A 154 14.64 37.32 4.64
CA ILE A 154 15.35 38.48 5.18
C ILE A 154 16.40 38.06 6.23
N ALA A 155 16.21 36.93 6.90
CA ALA A 155 17.15 36.40 7.90
C ALA A 155 18.35 35.62 7.31
N SER A 156 18.52 35.57 5.99
CA SER A 156 19.71 34.99 5.34
C SER A 156 20.90 35.96 5.30
N GLY A 157 21.25 36.49 6.47
CA GLY A 157 22.50 37.18 6.76
C GLY A 157 23.48 36.30 7.53
N CYS A 158 23.34 34.97 7.53
CA CYS A 158 24.26 34.09 8.28
C CYS A 158 24.41 32.69 7.65
N ALA A 159 25.17 32.59 6.55
CA ALA A 159 25.93 31.38 6.20
C ALA A 159 27.04 31.75 5.20
N ARG A 160 28.08 32.40 5.71
CA ARG A 160 29.33 32.65 5.00
C ARG A 160 30.11 31.32 4.91
N GLN A 161 29.80 30.46 3.93
CA GLN A 161 30.72 29.38 3.55
C GLN A 161 31.50 29.80 2.30
N ARG A 162 32.74 30.20 2.58
CA ARG A 162 33.80 30.58 1.66
C ARG A 162 34.11 29.42 0.71
N VAL A 163 33.70 29.51 -0.56
CA VAL A 163 34.39 28.80 -1.65
C VAL A 163 35.45 29.77 -2.18
N ALA A 164 36.62 29.72 -1.55
CA ALA A 164 37.83 30.29 -2.12
C ALA A 164 38.49 29.20 -2.97
N GLY A 165 38.40 29.39 -4.29
CA GLY A 165 39.07 28.60 -5.32
C GLY A 165 39.35 29.52 -6.50
N THR A 166 40.31 30.41 -6.29
CA THR A 166 40.84 31.41 -7.21
C THR A 166 41.56 30.75 -8.39
N SER A 167 41.29 31.19 -9.62
CA SER A 167 42.28 31.46 -10.68
C SER A 167 41.52 31.99 -11.90
N LEU A 168 41.33 33.31 -12.02
CA LEU A 168 42.20 34.28 -12.70
C LEU A 168 41.79 34.55 -14.16
N ALA A 169 41.68 35.85 -14.41
CA ALA A 169 41.29 36.54 -15.63
C ALA A 169 42.20 36.30 -16.84
N GLY A 170 41.68 36.67 -18.01
CA GLY A 170 42.42 36.98 -19.25
C GLY A 170 41.49 36.84 -20.46
N SER A 171 40.63 37.81 -20.76
CA SER A 171 40.86 38.90 -21.73
C SER A 171 41.15 38.46 -23.19
N SER A 172 40.40 39.11 -24.09
CA SER A 172 40.73 39.52 -25.47
C SER A 172 40.63 38.51 -26.64
N SER A 173 39.68 38.83 -27.53
CA SER A 173 39.82 39.09 -28.98
C SER A 173 40.19 37.99 -29.97
N ASP A 174 39.31 37.90 -30.98
CA ASP A 174 39.56 37.84 -32.44
C ASP A 174 39.99 36.56 -33.18
N SER A 175 39.44 36.53 -34.41
CA SER A 175 39.94 35.94 -35.66
C SER A 175 39.79 34.43 -35.97
N SER A 176 38.89 34.18 -36.93
CA SER A 176 39.09 33.47 -38.20
C SER A 176 40.08 32.30 -38.27
N HIS A 177 39.57 31.12 -38.64
CA HIS A 177 39.99 30.40 -39.85
C HIS A 177 38.93 29.37 -40.26
#